data_AF-A0A838VVR8-F1
#
_entry.id   AF-A0A838VVR8-F1
#
_cell.length_a   1.000
_cell.length_b   1.000
_cell.length_c   1.000
_cell.angle_alpha   90.00
_cell.angle_beta   90.00
_cell.angle_gamma   90.00
#
_symmetry.space_group_name_H-M   'P 1'
#
loop_
_entity.id
_entity.type
_entity.pdbx_description
1 polymer ?
#
loop_
_entity_poly.entity_id
_entity_poly.type
_entity_poly.pdbx_seq_one_letter_code
_entity_poly.pdbx_strand_id
1 'polypeptide(L)'
;MKLKDFLVPLAFMLIVTSVFQYFFTSRNPDNSGAMADRSFIAPTTARVAEPLDYSIDFSGKDAHREKQITIVTTPTIRAQFSNDGAILESLAYKRFLSGQETFMETIVPSGIKDQGAFLVALNGIDSTPYYYDLIDHKTGDNTTVVAYKGESATATIIKQYTLYNDSYKIDLALTVQPKDEKHAVRPRLFLPGPALLDTDGFDVLKGILAKENKSLEKKSLKDLQLLGKEKPTLFGLE
;
A
#
# COMPACT_ATOMS: atom_id res chain seq x y z
N MET A 1 24.84 -42.90 -47.47
CA MET A 1 24.70 -42.81 -46.00
C MET A 1 23.75 -43.89 -45.54
N LYS A 2 24.06 -44.58 -44.45
CA LYS A 2 23.18 -45.65 -43.95
C LYS A 2 22.12 -44.99 -43.07
N LEU A 3 20.87 -45.45 -43.11
CA LEU A 3 19.75 -44.88 -42.34
C LEU A 3 20.06 -44.79 -40.83
N LYS A 4 20.87 -45.72 -40.33
CA LYS A 4 21.38 -45.74 -38.95
C LYS A 4 22.23 -44.52 -38.57
N ASP A 5 22.89 -43.88 -39.55
CA ASP A 5 23.74 -42.71 -39.32
C ASP A 5 22.90 -41.45 -39.06
N PHE A 6 21.60 -41.46 -39.42
CA PHE A 6 20.64 -40.40 -39.12
C PHE A 6 19.83 -40.65 -37.85
N LEU A 7 19.51 -41.91 -37.55
CA LEU A 7 18.67 -42.25 -36.39
C LEU A 7 19.37 -42.00 -35.05
N VAL A 8 20.69 -42.24 -34.98
CA VAL A 8 21.47 -42.02 -33.76
C VAL A 8 21.49 -40.55 -33.31
N PRO A 9 21.84 -39.56 -34.17
CA PRO A 9 21.81 -38.15 -33.77
C PRO A 9 20.39 -37.64 -33.49
N LEU A 10 19.37 -38.12 -34.19
CA LEU A 10 17.98 -37.75 -33.93
C LEU A 10 17.50 -38.23 -32.55
N ALA A 11 17.78 -39.48 -32.20
CA ALA A 11 17.45 -40.04 -30.89
C ALA A 11 18.18 -39.30 -29.77
N PHE A 12 19.45 -38.97 -29.99
CA PHE A 12 20.24 -38.19 -29.03
C PHE A 12 19.65 -36.79 -28.81
N MET A 13 19.23 -36.10 -29.88
CA MET A 13 18.61 -34.78 -29.79
C MET A 13 17.29 -34.81 -28.99
N LEU A 14 16.46 -35.82 -29.21
CA LEU A 14 15.19 -35.99 -28.48
C LEU A 14 15.42 -36.26 -26.99
N ILE A 15 16.42 -37.08 -26.65
CA ILE A 15 16.78 -37.36 -25.25
C ILE A 15 17.28 -36.10 -24.56
N VAL A 16 18.22 -35.37 -25.18
CA VAL A 16 18.76 -34.13 -24.62
C VAL A 16 17.66 -33.08 -24.42
N THR A 17 16.78 -32.91 -25.41
CA THR A 17 15.66 -31.96 -25.32
C THR A 17 14.70 -32.33 -24.20
N SER A 18 14.41 -33.62 -24.02
CA SER A 18 13.53 -34.12 -22.96
C SER A 18 14.14 -33.90 -21.57
N VAL A 19 15.44 -34.18 -21.40
CA VAL A 19 16.17 -33.93 -20.15
C VAL A 19 16.23 -32.43 -19.83
N PHE A 20 16.45 -31.60 -20.84
CA PHE A 20 16.50 -30.15 -20.68
C PHE A 20 15.13 -29.59 -20.26
N GLN A 21 14.03 -30.03 -20.89
CA GLN A 21 12.68 -29.66 -20.46
C GLN A 21 12.37 -30.16 -19.05
N TYR A 22 12.76 -31.38 -18.68
CA TYR A 22 12.52 -31.90 -17.34
C TYR A 22 13.27 -31.12 -16.25
N PHE A 23 14.53 -30.72 -16.48
CA PHE A 23 15.31 -30.00 -15.46
C PHE A 23 15.11 -28.49 -15.48
N PHE A 24 14.78 -27.89 -16.63
CA PHE A 24 14.67 -26.43 -16.76
C PHE A 24 13.24 -25.92 -16.97
N THR A 25 12.29 -26.77 -17.39
CA THR A 25 10.88 -26.38 -17.59
C THR A 25 9.95 -26.89 -16.49
N SER A 26 10.37 -27.87 -15.66
CA SER A 26 9.57 -28.31 -14.49
C SER A 26 9.60 -27.36 -13.29
N ARG A 27 10.23 -26.20 -13.43
CA ARG A 27 9.86 -25.02 -12.67
C ARG A 27 9.06 -24.11 -13.59
N ASN A 28 7.81 -24.47 -13.83
CA ASN A 28 6.82 -23.42 -13.90
C ASN A 28 6.93 -22.73 -12.53
N PRO A 29 7.39 -21.46 -12.43
CA PRO A 29 6.89 -20.66 -11.34
C PRO A 29 5.39 -20.76 -11.53
N ASP A 30 4.73 -21.39 -10.57
CA ASP A 30 3.33 -21.12 -10.34
C ASP A 30 3.22 -19.60 -10.46
N ASN A 31 2.56 -19.13 -11.53
CA ASN A 31 2.26 -17.72 -11.74
C ASN A 31 1.21 -17.24 -10.72
N SER A 32 1.12 -17.89 -9.56
CA SER A 32 0.92 -17.27 -8.25
C SER A 32 2.25 -16.69 -7.74
N GLY A 33 2.94 -15.92 -8.60
CA GLY A 33 3.59 -14.74 -8.08
C GLY A 33 2.52 -14.00 -7.30
N ALA A 34 2.79 -13.77 -6.01
CA ALA A 34 1.94 -13.04 -5.09
C ALA A 34 1.65 -11.64 -5.64
N MET A 35 0.75 -11.56 -6.62
CA MET A 35 -0.14 -10.44 -6.76
C MET A 35 -0.93 -10.48 -5.47
N ALA A 36 -0.61 -9.54 -4.58
CA ALA A 36 -1.45 -9.16 -3.46
C ALA A 36 -2.91 -9.38 -3.89
N ASP A 37 -3.59 -10.26 -3.16
CA ASP A 37 -4.98 -10.69 -3.35
C ASP A 37 -5.92 -9.49 -3.27
N ARG A 38 -5.87 -8.66 -4.32
CA ARG A 38 -6.73 -7.51 -4.55
C ARG A 38 -7.76 -8.02 -5.54
N SER A 39 -8.73 -8.77 -5.03
CA SER A 39 -9.96 -9.04 -5.76
C SER A 39 -10.71 -7.71 -5.92
N PHE A 40 -10.45 -6.98 -6.99
CA PHE A 40 -11.28 -5.84 -7.36
C PHE A 40 -12.49 -6.37 -8.13
N ILE A 41 -13.62 -6.51 -7.44
CA ILE A 41 -14.90 -6.76 -8.09
C ILE A 41 -15.43 -5.41 -8.55
N ALA A 42 -15.32 -5.14 -9.86
CA ALA A 42 -15.89 -3.94 -10.45
C ALA A 42 -17.43 -3.94 -10.24
N PRO A 43 -18.01 -2.86 -9.67
CA PRO A 43 -19.46 -2.76 -9.52
C PRO A 43 -20.15 -2.86 -10.89
N THR A 44 -21.14 -3.74 -11.02
CA THR A 44 -21.91 -3.96 -12.26
C THR A 44 -22.87 -2.81 -12.59
N THR A 45 -23.12 -1.91 -11.65
CA THR A 45 -23.91 -0.70 -11.87
C THR A 45 -22.99 0.45 -12.28
N ALA A 46 -23.34 1.17 -13.35
CA ALA A 46 -22.71 2.43 -13.73
C ALA A 46 -22.87 3.46 -12.59
N ARG A 47 -21.99 3.41 -11.59
CA ARG A 47 -21.83 4.50 -10.65
C ARG A 47 -21.18 5.61 -11.45
N VAL A 48 -21.93 6.68 -11.69
CA VAL A 48 -21.38 7.98 -12.05
C VAL A 48 -20.15 8.17 -11.16
N ALA A 49 -18.98 8.35 -11.77
CA ALA A 49 -17.75 8.60 -11.04
C ALA A 49 -17.92 9.94 -10.32
N GLU A 50 -18.44 9.90 -9.10
CA GLU A 50 -18.46 11.05 -8.23
C GLU A 50 -17.01 11.53 -8.06
N PRO A 51 -16.75 12.84 -8.20
CA PRO A 51 -15.41 13.38 -7.95
C PRO A 51 -14.91 12.93 -6.58
N LEU A 52 -13.64 12.55 -6.50
CA LEU A 52 -13.01 12.18 -5.24
C LEU A 52 -13.00 13.41 -4.32
N ASP A 53 -13.86 13.38 -3.30
CA ASP A 53 -13.87 14.39 -2.25
C ASP A 53 -12.78 14.06 -1.22
N TYR A 54 -11.74 14.90 -1.19
CA TYR A 54 -10.65 14.83 -0.23
C TYR A 54 -10.85 15.77 0.97
N SER A 55 -11.91 16.57 0.97
CA SER A 55 -12.19 17.47 2.08
C SER A 55 -12.72 16.68 3.28
N ILE A 56 -12.16 16.97 4.45
CA ILE A 56 -12.53 16.33 5.71
C ILE A 56 -12.92 17.43 6.68
N ASP A 57 -14.14 17.32 7.19
CA ASP A 57 -14.64 18.20 8.24
C ASP A 57 -14.56 17.48 9.59
N PHE A 58 -13.72 18.05 10.47
CA PHE A 58 -13.34 17.45 11.73
C PHE A 58 -14.06 18.12 12.90
N SER A 59 -14.73 17.30 13.69
CA SER A 59 -15.29 17.67 14.96
C SER A 59 -14.28 17.71 16.09
N GLY A 60 -14.44 18.71 16.95
CA GLY A 60 -13.61 18.91 18.14
C GLY A 60 -12.17 19.30 17.84
N LYS A 61 -11.85 19.82 16.65
CA LYS A 61 -10.48 20.27 16.29
C LYS A 61 -9.92 21.31 17.27
N ASP A 62 -10.79 22.16 17.82
CA ASP A 62 -10.43 23.20 18.78
C ASP A 62 -10.26 22.68 20.22
N ALA A 63 -10.70 21.45 20.51
CA ALA A 63 -10.47 20.84 21.80
C ALA A 63 -8.95 20.65 21.96
N HIS A 64 -8.37 21.32 22.95
CA HIS A 64 -6.94 21.20 23.26
C HIS A 64 -6.68 19.86 23.94
N ARG A 65 -6.57 18.80 23.15
CA ARG A 65 -6.08 17.49 23.59
C ARG A 65 -4.67 17.30 23.10
N GLU A 66 -3.85 16.71 23.95
CA GLU A 66 -2.46 16.39 23.59
C GLU A 66 -2.45 15.19 22.64
N LYS A 67 -1.64 15.30 21.58
CA LYS A 67 -1.39 14.18 20.67
C LYS A 67 -0.62 13.09 21.43
N GLN A 68 -1.15 11.87 21.39
CA GLN A 68 -0.57 10.69 22.01
C GLN A 68 -0.18 9.69 20.93
N ILE A 69 1.06 9.21 21.00
CA ILE A 69 1.59 8.18 20.10
C ILE A 69 1.63 6.84 20.85
N THR A 70 0.96 5.84 20.29
CA THR A 70 1.07 4.45 20.74
C THR A 70 2.05 3.72 19.83
N ILE A 71 3.20 3.33 20.37
CA ILE A 71 4.23 2.59 19.65
C ILE A 71 4.01 1.10 19.88
N VAL A 72 3.89 0.33 18.79
CA VAL A 72 3.81 -1.12 18.83
C VAL A 72 5.02 -1.71 18.11
N THR A 73 5.74 -2.58 18.79
CA THR A 73 6.88 -3.31 18.22
C THR A 73 6.59 -4.80 18.30
N THR A 74 6.62 -5.45 17.14
CA THR A 74 6.54 -6.89 16.97
C THR A 74 7.90 -7.41 16.47
N PRO A 75 8.12 -8.73 16.36
CA PRO A 75 9.35 -9.27 15.78
C PRO A 75 9.60 -8.82 14.33
N THR A 76 8.58 -8.44 13.57
CA THR A 76 8.68 -8.10 12.14
C THR A 76 8.44 -6.61 11.85
N ILE A 77 7.63 -5.93 12.66
CA ILE A 77 7.10 -4.58 12.40
C ILE A 77 7.33 -3.66 13.60
N ARG A 78 7.65 -2.39 13.32
CA ARG A 78 7.47 -1.27 14.24
C ARG A 78 6.42 -0.31 13.67
N ALA A 79 5.35 -0.10 14.41
CA ALA A 79 4.24 0.78 14.03
C ALA A 79 4.04 1.89 15.07
N GLN A 80 3.63 3.07 14.61
CA GLN A 80 3.25 4.19 15.46
C GLN A 80 1.83 4.63 15.12
N PHE A 81 0.95 4.59 16.11
CA PHE A 81 -0.44 5.01 15.99
C PHE A 81 -0.66 6.33 16.72
N SER A 82 -1.39 7.25 16.09
CA SER A 82 -1.72 8.55 16.67
C SER A 82 -3.19 8.58 17.09
N ASN A 83 -3.48 9.10 18.28
CA ASN A 83 -4.85 9.37 18.73
C ASN A 83 -5.56 10.46 17.90
N ASP A 84 -4.80 11.37 17.27
CA ASP A 84 -5.31 12.27 16.21
C ASP A 84 -5.74 11.39 15.01
N GLY A 85 -7.04 11.30 14.76
CA GLY A 85 -7.63 10.54 13.69
C GLY A 85 -7.55 9.02 13.84
N ALA A 86 -7.00 8.49 14.94
CA ALA A 86 -6.70 7.06 15.12
C ALA A 86 -5.98 6.46 13.89
N ILE A 87 -4.96 7.14 13.40
CA ILE A 87 -4.23 6.79 12.16
C ILE A 87 -2.97 5.99 12.46
N LEU A 88 -2.51 5.22 11.47
CA LEU A 88 -1.14 4.72 11.42
C LEU A 88 -0.24 5.84 10.89
N GLU A 89 0.56 6.41 11.77
CA GLU A 89 1.45 7.53 11.46
C GLU A 89 2.77 7.07 10.84
N SER A 90 3.33 5.97 11.35
CA SER A 90 4.57 5.41 10.84
C SER A 90 4.54 3.89 10.84
N LEU A 91 5.13 3.29 9.80
CA LEU A 91 5.29 1.86 9.66
C LEU A 91 6.68 1.52 9.14
N ALA A 92 7.41 0.71 9.90
CA ALA A 92 8.71 0.21 9.53
C ALA A 92 8.79 -1.32 9.64
N TYR A 93 9.48 -1.94 8.69
CA TYR A 93 9.71 -3.38 8.66
C TYR A 93 11.13 -3.70 9.08
N LYS A 94 11.30 -4.68 9.96
CA LYS A 94 12.60 -5.22 10.33
C LYS A 94 13.21 -5.92 9.12
N ARG A 95 14.48 -5.64 8.82
CA ARG A 95 15.27 -6.30 7.78
C ARG A 95 16.69 -6.52 8.27
N PHE A 96 17.43 -7.40 7.59
CA PHE A 96 18.86 -7.58 7.81
C PHE A 96 19.62 -7.07 6.60
N LEU A 97 20.55 -6.14 6.82
CA LEU A 97 21.39 -5.54 5.79
C LEU A 97 22.84 -5.63 6.24
N SER A 98 23.68 -6.31 5.46
CA SER A 98 25.10 -6.54 5.79
C SER A 98 25.33 -7.17 7.18
N GLY A 99 24.44 -8.09 7.58
CA GLY A 99 24.51 -8.76 8.89
C GLY A 99 24.07 -7.92 10.08
N GLN A 100 23.62 -6.68 9.86
CA GLN A 100 23.04 -5.82 10.89
C GLN A 100 21.52 -5.77 10.75
N GLU A 101 20.82 -5.81 11.88
CA GLU A 101 19.39 -5.57 11.94
C GLU A 101 19.11 -4.09 11.73
N THR A 102 18.27 -3.77 10.74
CA THR A 102 17.83 -2.41 10.44
C THR A 102 16.32 -2.38 10.23
N PHE A 103 15.72 -1.18 10.24
CA PHE A 103 14.33 -0.98 9.91
C PHE A 103 14.22 -0.25 8.58
N MET A 104 13.30 -0.70 7.72
CA MET A 104 12.93 -0.04 6.47
C MET A 104 11.59 0.68 6.68
N GLU A 105 11.60 2.00 6.66
CA GLU A 105 10.39 2.81 6.76
C GLU A 105 9.59 2.80 5.45
N THR A 106 8.27 2.60 5.55
CA THR A 106 7.36 2.47 4.40
C THR A 106 6.14 3.39 4.46
N ILE A 107 5.78 3.82 5.66
CA ILE A 107 4.83 4.90 5.91
C ILE A 107 5.54 5.85 6.86
N VAL A 108 5.65 7.10 6.45
CA VAL A 108 6.36 8.14 7.19
C VAL A 108 5.43 9.34 7.32
N PRO A 109 5.38 10.00 8.49
CA PRO A 109 4.57 11.19 8.66
C PRO A 109 4.97 12.25 7.64
N SER A 110 4.05 12.62 6.75
CA SER A 110 4.26 13.70 5.77
C SER A 110 4.20 15.10 6.40
N GLY A 111 4.09 15.20 7.73
CA GLY A 111 3.79 16.45 8.44
C GLY A 111 2.36 16.96 8.18
N ILE A 112 1.62 16.37 7.24
CA ILE A 112 0.25 16.72 6.89
C ILE A 112 -0.68 15.79 7.65
N LYS A 113 -1.34 16.33 8.68
CA LYS A 113 -2.23 15.57 9.59
C LYS A 113 -3.40 14.88 8.88
N ASP A 114 -3.81 15.41 7.72
CA ASP A 114 -4.95 14.91 6.94
C ASP A 114 -4.57 13.77 5.96
N GLN A 115 -3.35 13.21 6.09
CA GLN A 115 -2.82 12.16 5.21
C GLN A 115 -2.37 10.90 5.97
N GLY A 116 -2.73 10.78 7.25
CA GLY A 116 -2.47 9.59 8.03
C GLY A 116 -3.04 8.33 7.39
N ALA A 117 -2.29 7.22 7.45
CA ALA A 117 -2.80 5.96 6.93
C ALA A 117 -3.99 5.47 7.75
N PHE A 118 -5.01 4.99 7.05
CA PHE A 118 -6.28 4.54 7.61
C PHE A 118 -7.10 5.64 8.29
N LEU A 119 -6.96 6.90 7.87
CA LEU A 119 -7.87 7.96 8.25
C LEU A 119 -9.28 7.64 7.72
N VAL A 120 -10.29 7.85 8.56
CA VAL A 120 -11.69 7.60 8.22
C VAL A 120 -12.42 8.92 8.32
N ALA A 121 -12.95 9.40 7.20
CA ALA A 121 -13.76 10.61 7.14
C ALA A 121 -15.24 10.25 6.96
N LEU A 122 -16.11 11.03 7.57
CA LEU A 122 -17.55 10.98 7.31
C LEU A 122 -17.93 12.13 6.36
N ASN A 123 -19.14 12.06 5.83
CA ASN A 123 -19.69 13.12 4.99
C ASN A 123 -20.50 14.10 5.85
N GLY A 124 -20.44 15.38 5.51
CA GLY A 124 -21.15 16.44 6.20
C GLY A 124 -20.28 17.23 7.18
N ILE A 125 -20.79 18.40 7.58
CA ILE A 125 -20.09 19.34 8.46
C ILE A 125 -19.97 18.74 9.86
N ASP A 126 -18.82 18.92 10.51
CA ASP A 126 -18.58 18.48 11.89
C ASP A 126 -18.84 16.97 12.14
N SER A 127 -18.68 16.16 11.08
CA SER A 127 -19.10 14.76 11.10
C SER A 127 -17.97 13.80 11.50
N THR A 128 -16.70 14.16 11.27
CA THR A 128 -15.57 13.24 11.51
C THR A 128 -14.97 13.51 12.88
N PRO A 129 -14.85 12.54 13.80
CA PRO A 129 -14.12 12.76 15.05
C PRO A 129 -12.64 13.05 14.77
N TYR A 130 -12.12 14.16 15.32
CA TYR A 130 -10.68 14.44 15.24
C TYR A 130 -9.88 13.60 16.24
N TYR A 131 -10.33 13.53 17.50
CA TYR A 131 -9.65 12.79 18.55
C TYR A 131 -10.32 11.44 18.81
N TYR A 132 -9.49 10.44 19.07
CA TYR A 132 -9.94 9.12 19.48
C TYR A 132 -9.31 8.74 20.81
N ASP A 133 -10.08 8.10 21.67
CA ASP A 133 -9.59 7.54 22.93
C ASP A 133 -9.05 6.13 22.68
N LEU A 134 -7.91 5.79 23.27
CA LEU A 134 -7.38 4.42 23.27
C LEU A 134 -8.26 3.57 24.22
N ILE A 135 -8.96 2.57 23.66
CA ILE A 135 -9.89 1.72 24.43
C ILE A 135 -9.35 0.30 24.67
N ASP A 136 -8.39 -0.16 23.89
CA ASP A 136 -7.74 -1.46 24.09
C ASP A 136 -6.29 -1.43 23.61
N HIS A 137 -5.41 -2.09 24.37
CA HIS A 137 -4.03 -2.36 23.96
C HIS A 137 -3.60 -3.67 24.61
N LYS A 138 -3.50 -4.73 23.80
CA LYS A 138 -3.18 -6.09 24.28
C LYS A 138 -2.09 -6.70 23.44
N THR A 139 -1.05 -7.16 24.11
CA THR A 139 0.01 -7.96 23.51
C THR A 139 -0.27 -9.43 23.83
N GLY A 140 -0.46 -10.24 22.80
CA GLY A 140 -0.56 -11.69 22.90
C GLY A 140 0.62 -12.38 22.22
N ASP A 141 0.64 -13.70 22.31
CA ASP A 141 1.74 -14.52 21.78
C ASP A 141 1.91 -14.37 20.26
N ASN A 142 0.78 -14.31 19.53
CA ASN A 142 0.78 -14.25 18.07
C ASN A 142 0.46 -12.87 17.49
N THR A 143 -0.21 -12.01 18.25
CA THR A 143 -0.70 -10.72 17.76
C THR A 143 -0.65 -9.64 18.82
N THR A 144 -0.45 -8.40 18.40
CA THR A 144 -0.70 -7.21 19.22
C THR A 144 -1.91 -6.46 18.69
N VAL A 145 -2.86 -6.13 19.56
CA VAL A 145 -4.10 -5.43 19.22
C VAL A 145 -4.08 -4.03 19.85
N VAL A 146 -4.44 -3.03 19.06
CA VAL A 146 -4.65 -1.64 19.49
C VAL A 146 -5.99 -1.16 18.99
N ALA A 147 -6.86 -0.69 19.88
CA ALA A 147 -8.18 -0.21 19.52
C ALA A 147 -8.43 1.22 19.99
N TYR A 148 -9.03 2.02 19.11
CA TYR A 148 -9.39 3.41 19.33
C TYR A 148 -10.88 3.65 19.12
N LYS A 149 -11.46 4.55 19.90
CA LYS A 149 -12.86 4.98 19.78
C LYS A 149 -12.94 6.50 19.61
N GLY A 150 -13.57 6.94 18.54
CA GLY A 150 -13.87 8.35 18.27
C GLY A 150 -15.37 8.55 18.21
N GLU A 151 -15.84 9.70 18.66
CA GLU A 151 -17.25 10.07 18.62
C GLU A 151 -17.44 11.46 18.03
N SER A 152 -18.39 11.59 17.13
CA SER A 152 -18.90 12.87 16.64
C SER A 152 -20.40 13.01 16.97
N ALA A 153 -21.02 14.09 16.50
CA ALA A 153 -22.46 14.25 16.57
C ALA A 153 -23.21 13.21 15.73
N THR A 154 -22.61 12.72 14.64
CA THR A 154 -23.28 11.88 13.64
C THR A 154 -23.02 10.39 13.84
N ALA A 155 -21.86 9.99 14.38
CA ALA A 155 -21.51 8.58 14.54
C ALA A 155 -20.48 8.32 15.64
N THR A 156 -20.40 7.05 16.03
CA THR A 156 -19.27 6.48 16.77
C THR A 156 -18.42 5.63 15.83
N ILE A 157 -17.12 5.83 15.84
CA ILE A 157 -16.14 5.10 15.02
C ILE A 157 -15.20 4.33 15.95
N ILE A 158 -15.09 3.02 15.73
CA ILE A 158 -14.11 2.17 16.42
C ILE A 158 -13.14 1.61 15.38
N LYS A 159 -11.85 1.80 15.62
CA LYS A 159 -10.76 1.25 14.79
C LYS A 159 -9.96 0.28 15.63
N GLN A 160 -9.90 -0.97 15.21
CA GLN A 160 -9.08 -2.00 15.85
C GLN A 160 -7.99 -2.47 14.88
N TYR A 161 -6.74 -2.17 15.22
CA TYR A 161 -5.55 -2.62 14.53
C TYR A 161 -5.07 -3.93 15.14
N THR A 162 -4.83 -4.94 14.31
CA THR A 162 -4.23 -6.21 14.73
C THR A 162 -2.93 -6.42 13.97
N LEU A 163 -1.82 -6.39 14.68
CA LEU A 163 -0.48 -6.63 14.14
C LEU A 163 -0.08 -8.07 14.42
N TYR A 164 0.40 -8.78 13.41
CA TYR A 164 0.81 -10.18 13.55
C TYR A 164 2.30 -10.29 13.81
N ASN A 165 2.69 -11.09 14.79
CA ASN A 165 4.07 -11.20 15.24
C ASN A 165 4.96 -11.98 14.26
N ASP A 166 4.37 -12.83 13.42
CA ASP A 166 5.04 -13.77 12.52
C ASP A 166 5.03 -13.35 11.04
N SER A 167 4.39 -12.23 10.71
CA SER A 167 4.17 -11.79 9.33
C SER A 167 4.15 -10.28 9.19
N TYR A 168 4.37 -9.78 7.98
CA TYR A 168 4.29 -8.34 7.67
C TYR A 168 2.83 -7.92 7.41
N LYS A 169 1.95 -8.21 8.38
CA LYS A 169 0.50 -8.06 8.24
C LYS A 169 -0.08 -7.17 9.35
N ILE A 170 -0.92 -6.23 8.94
CA ILE A 170 -1.75 -5.41 9.84
C ILE A 170 -3.19 -5.48 9.33
N ASP A 171 -4.11 -5.94 10.16
CA ASP A 171 -5.54 -5.90 9.89
C ASP A 171 -6.17 -4.68 10.58
N LEU A 172 -7.08 -4.00 9.87
CA LEU A 172 -7.94 -2.97 10.45
C LEU A 172 -9.39 -3.47 10.42
N ALA A 173 -9.97 -3.68 11.60
CA ALA A 173 -11.41 -3.81 11.76
C ALA A 173 -12.01 -2.42 12.04
N LEU A 174 -12.90 -1.97 11.16
CA LEU A 174 -13.58 -0.67 11.25
C LEU A 174 -15.06 -0.89 11.58
N THR A 175 -15.52 -0.32 12.68
CA THR A 175 -16.94 -0.26 13.04
C THR A 175 -17.41 1.19 13.02
N VAL A 176 -18.45 1.48 12.25
CA VAL A 176 -19.09 2.81 12.19
C VAL A 176 -20.55 2.65 12.59
N GLN A 177 -20.93 3.28 13.69
CA GLN A 177 -22.28 3.25 14.25
C GLN A 177 -22.91 4.64 14.12
N PRO A 178 -23.85 4.86 13.18
CA PRO A 178 -24.61 6.10 13.12
C PRO A 178 -25.38 6.34 14.43
N LYS A 179 -25.43 7.59 14.88
CA LYS A 179 -26.21 8.00 16.07
C LYS A 179 -27.68 8.29 15.74
N ASP A 180 -27.98 8.56 14.47
CA ASP A 180 -29.34 8.79 13.96
C ASP A 180 -29.60 7.87 12.75
N GLU A 181 -30.73 7.16 12.77
CA GLU A 181 -31.16 6.27 11.68
C GLU A 181 -31.59 7.05 10.43
N LYS A 182 -31.94 8.34 10.57
CA LYS A 182 -32.44 9.16 9.46
C LYS A 182 -31.33 9.68 8.54
N HIS A 183 -30.11 9.79 9.05
CA HIS A 183 -28.98 10.34 8.31
C HIS A 183 -28.01 9.21 7.95
N ALA A 184 -28.00 8.82 6.68
CA ALA A 184 -27.07 7.81 6.20
C ALA A 184 -25.62 8.30 6.33
N VAL A 185 -24.82 7.60 7.12
CA VAL A 185 -23.38 7.85 7.24
C VAL A 185 -22.65 7.11 6.12
N ARG A 186 -21.85 7.83 5.34
CA ARG A 186 -21.00 7.26 4.28
C ARG A 186 -19.52 7.45 4.65
N PRO A 187 -18.88 6.44 5.26
CA PRO A 187 -17.47 6.54 5.61
C PRO A 187 -16.57 6.47 4.36
N ARG A 188 -15.49 7.23 4.38
CA ARG A 188 -14.41 7.25 3.38
C ARG A 188 -13.11 6.86 4.08
N LEU A 189 -12.42 5.83 3.59
CA LEU A 189 -11.13 5.39 4.10
C LEU A 189 -10.01 5.96 3.23
N PHE A 190 -9.09 6.68 3.86
CA PHE A 190 -7.91 7.23 3.22
C PHE A 190 -6.72 6.31 3.52
N LEU A 191 -6.08 5.85 2.45
CA LEU A 191 -4.90 5.01 2.51
C LEU A 191 -3.84 5.61 1.58
N PRO A 192 -2.80 6.27 2.12
CA PRO A 192 -1.70 6.74 1.30
C PRO A 192 -0.98 5.53 0.68
N GLY A 193 -0.40 5.73 -0.51
CA GLY A 193 0.48 4.74 -1.10
C GLY A 193 1.73 4.54 -0.22
N PRO A 194 2.27 3.33 -0.13
CA PRO A 194 3.55 3.11 0.56
C PRO A 194 4.65 3.91 -0.15
N ALA A 195 5.53 4.52 0.64
CA ALA A 195 6.69 5.24 0.14
C ALA A 195 7.96 4.65 0.76
N LEU A 196 8.89 4.20 -0.08
CA LEU A 196 10.22 3.79 0.37
C LEU A 196 11.08 5.05 0.46
N LEU A 197 11.36 5.51 1.67
CA LEU A 197 12.26 6.66 1.88
C LEU A 197 13.73 6.25 1.96
N ASP A 198 13.99 4.98 2.29
CA ASP A 198 15.31 4.37 2.47
C ASP A 198 16.01 3.98 1.16
N THR A 199 15.45 4.37 0.01
CA THR A 199 16.24 4.43 -1.22
C THR A 199 17.14 5.65 -1.09
N ASP A 200 18.32 5.46 -0.51
CA ASP A 200 19.48 6.32 -0.75
C ASP A 200 19.46 6.70 -2.24
N GLY A 201 19.75 7.96 -2.58
CA GLY A 201 19.64 8.53 -3.92
C GLY A 201 20.40 7.82 -5.06
N PHE A 202 20.93 6.61 -4.82
CA PHE A 202 21.40 5.63 -5.79
C PHE A 202 20.28 4.87 -6.51
N ASP A 203 19.13 4.65 -5.86
CA ASP A 203 17.96 4.07 -6.52
C ASP A 203 17.06 5.16 -7.09
N VAL A 204 17.68 5.97 -7.96
CA VAL A 204 16.95 6.88 -8.84
C VAL A 204 15.96 6.02 -9.62
N LEU A 205 14.66 6.33 -9.54
CA LEU A 205 13.69 5.97 -10.58
C LEU A 205 14.22 6.57 -11.89
N LYS A 206 15.06 5.79 -12.59
CA LYS A 206 15.73 6.19 -13.83
C LYS A 206 14.73 6.03 -14.94
N GLY A 207 14.23 7.15 -15.46
CA GLY A 207 13.58 7.12 -16.77
C GLY A 207 14.65 6.94 -17.84
N ILE A 208 14.31 6.20 -18.89
CA ILE A 208 15.14 6.07 -20.09
C ILE A 208 14.60 7.09 -21.08
N LEU A 209 15.43 8.08 -21.46
CA LEU A 209 15.09 9.03 -22.50
C LEU A 209 15.82 8.67 -23.78
N ALA A 210 15.07 8.53 -24.88
CA ALA A 210 15.65 8.41 -26.21
C ALA A 210 16.04 9.81 -26.71
N LYS A 211 17.33 10.02 -26.97
CA LYS A 211 17.81 11.23 -27.65
C LYS A 211 17.54 11.14 -29.15
N GLU A 212 17.48 12.30 -29.81
CA GLU A 212 17.31 12.41 -31.28
C GLU A 212 18.36 11.62 -32.07
N ASN A 213 19.56 11.41 -31.49
CA ASN A 213 20.63 10.61 -32.07
C ASN A 213 20.49 9.08 -31.84
N LYS A 214 19.32 8.60 -31.42
CA LYS A 214 19.03 7.18 -31.10
C LYS A 214 19.83 6.59 -29.93
N SER A 215 20.49 7.42 -29.12
CA SER A 215 21.11 6.96 -27.88
C SER A 215 20.11 7.00 -26.72
N LEU A 216 20.23 6.03 -25.81
CA LEU A 216 19.41 5.96 -24.60
C LEU A 216 20.20 6.54 -23.43
N GLU A 217 19.64 7.53 -22.75
CA GLU A 217 20.23 8.14 -21.55
C GLU A 217 19.34 7.87 -20.33
N LYS A 218 19.96 7.45 -19.22
CA LYS A 218 19.26 7.31 -17.94
C LYS A 218 19.26 8.67 -17.25
N LYS A 219 18.07 9.24 -17.03
CA LYS A 219 17.89 10.51 -16.30
C LYS A 219 17.01 10.34 -15.07
N SER A 220 17.16 11.23 -14.11
CA SER A 220 16.28 11.27 -12.94
C SER A 220 14.88 11.73 -13.35
N LEU A 221 13.85 11.20 -12.69
CA LEU A 221 12.45 11.57 -12.98
C LEU A 221 12.19 13.08 -12.80
N LYS A 222 12.93 13.75 -11.91
CA LYS A 222 12.84 15.20 -11.67
C LYS A 222 13.28 16.01 -12.90
N ASP A 223 14.28 15.52 -13.63
CA ASP A 223 14.78 16.15 -14.86
C ASP A 223 13.85 15.89 -16.06
N LEU A 224 13.01 14.85 -15.98
CA LEU A 224 12.04 14.50 -17.03
C LEU A 224 10.78 15.36 -16.97
N GLN A 225 10.35 15.80 -15.77
CA GLN A 225 9.18 16.66 -15.61
C GLN A 225 9.33 18.02 -16.30
N LEU A 226 10.57 18.50 -16.49
CA LEU A 226 10.86 19.76 -17.20
C LEU A 226 10.87 19.62 -18.74
N LEU A 227 10.99 18.39 -19.25
CA LEU A 227 11.08 18.10 -20.69
C LEU A 227 9.78 17.52 -21.26
N GLY A 228 8.88 17.02 -20.40
CA GLY A 228 7.59 16.45 -20.77
C GLY A 228 6.55 17.49 -21.17
N LYS A 229 6.77 18.22 -22.27
CA LYS A 229 5.72 18.92 -23.02
C LYS A 229 5.68 18.37 -24.45
N GLU A 230 5.39 17.08 -24.59
CA GLU A 230 4.95 16.58 -25.88
C GLU A 230 3.49 17.00 -26.05
N LYS A 231 3.22 17.79 -27.11
CA LYS A 231 1.86 18.00 -27.59
C LYS A 231 1.44 16.68 -28.23
N PRO A 232 0.53 15.88 -27.64
CA PRO A 232 0.02 14.74 -28.38
C PRO A 232 -0.65 15.28 -29.64
N THR A 233 -0.16 14.87 -30.80
CA THR A 233 -0.92 15.00 -32.04
C THR A 233 -2.21 14.23 -31.80
N LEU A 234 -3.33 14.94 -31.80
CA LEU A 234 -4.69 14.42 -31.60
C LEU A 234 -4.83 13.00 -32.16
N PHE A 235 -5.06 12.04 -31.27
CA PHE A 235 -5.56 10.73 -31.65
C PHE A 235 -7.00 10.91 -32.13
N GLY A 236 -7.28 10.56 -33.41
CA GLY A 236 -8.65 10.39 -33.90
C GLY A 236 -9.13 11.34 -35.00
N LEU A 237 -8.33 11.62 -36.03
CA LEU A 237 -8.84 12.05 -37.33
C LEU A 237 -8.32 11.12 -38.42
N GLU A 238 -9.00 9.99 -38.58
CA GLU A 238 -9.38 9.41 -39.87
C GLU A 238 -10.86 9.06 -39.81
#